data_AF-A0A974AEL2-F1
#
_entry.id   AF-A0A974AEL2-F1
#
_cell.length_a   1.000
_cell.length_b   1.000
_cell.length_c   1.000
_cell.angle_alpha   90.00
_cell.angle_beta   90.00
_cell.angle_gamma   90.00
#
_symmetry.space_group_name_H-M   'P 1'
#
loop_
_entity.id
_entity.type
_entity.pdbx_description
1 polymer ?
#
loop_
_entity_poly.entity_id
_entity_poly.type
_entity_poly.pdbx_seq_one_letter_code
_entity_poly.pdbx_strand_id
1 'polypeptide(L)'
;MKKTLAALVAVTTIAGSLAVAPAAKAGDGGAVAAGVAGGLIGGALLGGAIAGARPAPVYVAPAPVYVEEAPCRWVRERFWDGYGWRFRRIQVCD
;
A
#
# COMPACT_ATOMS: atom_id res chain seq x y z
N MET A 1 4.44 6.00 -25.44
CA MET A 1 4.54 7.27 -26.20
C MET A 1 3.79 8.44 -25.55
N LYS A 2 2.59 8.27 -24.99
CA LYS A 2 1.88 9.39 -24.33
C LYS A 2 2.62 9.97 -23.10
N LYS A 3 3.30 9.10 -22.33
CA LYS A 3 4.08 9.49 -21.13
C LYS A 3 5.34 10.31 -21.46
N THR A 4 6.01 10.00 -22.57
CA THR A 4 7.21 10.72 -23.01
C THR A 4 6.87 12.09 -23.57
N LEU A 5 5.77 12.19 -24.33
CA LEU A 5 5.24 13.47 -24.80
C LEU A 5 4.78 14.37 -23.64
N ALA A 6 4.08 13.81 -22.65
CA ALA A 6 3.67 14.55 -21.45
C ALA A 6 4.86 15.05 -20.64
N ALA A 7 5.91 14.23 -20.48
CA ALA A 7 7.13 14.64 -19.80
C ALA A 7 7.85 15.79 -20.53
N LEU A 8 7.92 15.73 -21.86
CA LEU A 8 8.59 16.76 -22.66
C LEU A 8 7.83 18.09 -22.63
N VAL A 9 6.49 18.04 -22.69
CA VAL A 9 5.63 19.23 -22.53
C VAL A 9 5.76 19.84 -21.13
N ALA A 10 5.84 19.02 -20.09
CA ALA A 10 6.03 19.52 -18.72
C ALA A 10 7.39 20.23 -18.55
N VAL A 11 8.45 19.66 -19.11
CA VAL A 11 9.80 20.26 -19.05
C VAL A 11 9.84 21.58 -19.83
N THR A 12 9.22 21.65 -21.01
CA THR A 12 9.19 22.89 -21.80
C THR A 12 8.33 23.98 -21.17
N THR A 13 7.25 23.64 -20.46
CA THR A 13 6.46 24.64 -19.72
C THR A 13 7.19 25.19 -18.50
N ILE A 14 7.94 24.35 -17.76
CA ILE A 14 8.76 24.79 -16.63
C ILE A 14 9.94 25.65 -17.12
N ALA A 15 10.61 25.24 -18.19
CA ALA A 15 11.72 26.02 -18.76
C ALA A 15 11.24 27.33 -19.41
N GLY A 16 10.08 27.30 -20.06
CA GLY A 16 9.48 28.47 -20.71
C GLY A 16 8.99 29.53 -19.72
N SER A 17 8.43 29.14 -18.58
CA SER A 17 7.94 30.09 -17.56
C SER A 17 9.08 30.89 -16.90
N LEU A 18 10.27 30.30 -16.80
CA LEU A 18 11.48 30.99 -16.30
C LEU A 18 12.00 32.04 -17.30
N ALA A 19 11.77 31.85 -18.60
CA ALA A 19 12.29 32.74 -19.65
C ALA A 19 11.42 34.00 -19.87
N VAL A 20 10.16 34.00 -19.43
CA VAL A 20 9.22 35.13 -19.57
C VAL A 20 9.10 35.95 -18.27
N ALA A 21 9.84 35.59 -17.22
CA ALA A 21 9.89 36.40 -16.02
C ALA A 21 10.45 37.80 -16.37
N PRO A 22 9.69 38.90 -16.17
CA PRO A 22 10.22 40.23 -16.43
C PRO A 22 11.46 40.44 -15.56
N ALA A 23 12.50 41.07 -16.11
CA ALA A 23 13.74 41.34 -15.40
C ALA A 23 13.41 41.98 -14.04
N ALA A 24 13.62 41.20 -12.96
CA ALA A 24 13.34 41.66 -11.62
C ALA A 24 14.18 42.92 -11.38
N LYS A 25 13.52 44.06 -11.15
CA LYS A 25 14.18 45.26 -10.65
C LYS A 25 14.73 44.92 -9.27
N ALA A 26 16.01 44.54 -9.25
CA ALA A 26 16.79 44.19 -8.08
C ALA A 26 17.01 45.44 -7.21
N GLY A 27 15.96 45.86 -6.50
CA GLY A 27 16.01 46.83 -5.42
C GLY A 27 15.57 46.23 -4.08
N ASP A 28 14.63 45.27 -4.10
CA ASP A 28 14.04 44.74 -2.87
C ASP A 28 13.99 43.21 -2.88
N GLY A 29 14.76 42.57 -2.00
CA GLY A 29 14.74 41.10 -1.77
C GLY A 29 13.34 40.55 -1.44
N GLY A 30 12.38 41.42 -1.13
CA GLY A 30 10.97 41.07 -0.90
C GLY A 30 10.26 40.47 -2.11
N ALA A 31 10.62 40.84 -3.36
CA ALA A 31 9.96 40.30 -4.55
C ALA A 31 10.33 38.82 -4.81
N VAL A 32 11.60 38.47 -4.58
CA VAL A 32 12.08 37.08 -4.68
C VAL A 32 11.50 36.24 -3.54
N ALA A 33 11.49 36.78 -2.31
CA ALA A 33 10.89 36.11 -1.17
C ALA A 33 9.38 35.87 -1.35
N ALA A 34 8.65 36.85 -1.90
CA ALA A 34 7.23 36.72 -2.22
C ALA A 34 6.96 35.67 -3.30
N GLY A 35 7.81 35.60 -4.34
CA GLY A 35 7.70 34.58 -5.38
C GLY A 35 7.92 33.16 -4.85
N VAL A 36 8.94 32.95 -4.00
CA VAL A 36 9.21 31.64 -3.40
C VAL A 36 8.11 31.24 -2.41
N ALA A 37 7.65 32.16 -1.55
CA ALA A 37 6.57 31.91 -0.61
C ALA A 37 5.26 31.59 -1.34
N GLY A 38 4.90 32.38 -2.36
CA GLY A 38 3.71 32.15 -3.17
C GLY A 38 3.74 30.81 -3.92
N GLY A 39 4.91 30.45 -4.47
CA GLY A 39 5.11 29.17 -5.16
C GLY A 39 4.98 27.96 -4.23
N LEU A 40 5.56 28.02 -3.02
CA LEU A 40 5.47 26.94 -2.04
C LEU A 40 4.05 26.79 -1.48
N ILE A 41 3.36 27.90 -1.17
CA ILE A 41 1.98 27.86 -0.69
C ILE A 41 1.05 27.32 -1.78
N GLY A 42 1.16 27.83 -3.02
CA GLY A 42 0.36 27.35 -4.15
C GLY A 42 0.62 25.86 -4.46
N GLY A 43 1.89 25.45 -4.45
CA GLY A 43 2.28 24.06 -4.67
C GLY A 43 1.81 23.10 -3.58
N ALA A 44 1.85 23.52 -2.30
CA ALA A 44 1.39 22.71 -1.18
C ALA A 44 -0.13 22.50 -1.19
N LEU A 45 -0.91 23.53 -1.55
CA LEU A 45 -2.37 23.44 -1.62
C LEU A 45 -2.83 22.49 -2.74
N LEU A 46 -2.26 22.62 -3.94
CA LEU A 46 -2.58 21.72 -5.05
C LEU A 46 -2.04 20.31 -4.81
N GLY A 47 -0.79 20.19 -4.34
CA GLY A 47 -0.16 18.90 -4.06
C GLY A 47 -0.88 18.11 -2.96
N GLY A 48 -1.33 18.79 -1.90
CA GLY A 48 -2.10 18.19 -0.82
C GLY A 48 -3.45 17.63 -1.27
N ALA A 49 -4.18 18.37 -2.10
CA ALA A 49 -5.46 17.91 -2.66
C ALA A 49 -5.30 16.65 -3.54
N ILE A 50 -4.27 16.61 -4.37
CA ILE A 50 -3.99 15.45 -5.24
C ILE A 50 -3.51 14.24 -4.41
N ALA A 51 -2.70 14.47 -3.39
CA ALA A 51 -2.22 13.41 -2.51
C ALA A 51 -3.34 12.79 -1.66
N GLY A 52 -4.32 13.60 -1.25
CA GLY A 52 -5.49 13.17 -0.48
C GLY A 52 -6.60 12.51 -1.29
N ALA A 53 -6.62 12.66 -2.62
CA ALA A 53 -7.66 12.10 -3.50
C ALA A 53 -7.57 10.56 -3.70
N ARG A 54 -6.74 9.87 -2.91
CA ARG A 54 -6.56 8.42 -3.05
C ARG A 54 -7.71 7.69 -2.35
N PRO A 55 -8.31 6.67 -2.99
CA PRO A 55 -9.34 5.87 -2.35
C PRO A 55 -8.79 5.16 -1.11
N ALA A 56 -9.57 5.14 -0.04
CA ALA A 56 -9.20 4.45 1.20
C ALA A 56 -9.10 2.93 0.94
N PRO A 57 -8.10 2.25 1.54
CA PRO A 57 -8.00 0.80 1.43
C PRO A 57 -9.21 0.15 2.11
N VAL A 58 -9.95 -0.66 1.36
CA VAL A 58 -11.07 -1.45 1.88
C VAL A 58 -10.52 -2.79 2.36
N TYR A 59 -10.59 -3.03 3.67
CA TYR A 59 -10.25 -4.32 4.25
C TYR A 59 -11.47 -5.24 4.26
N VAL A 60 -11.42 -6.29 3.45
CA VAL A 60 -12.40 -7.37 3.48
C VAL A 60 -11.89 -8.45 4.40
N ALA A 61 -12.59 -8.70 5.51
CA ALA A 61 -12.28 -9.82 6.38
C ALA A 61 -12.58 -11.14 5.65
N PRO A 62 -11.67 -12.12 5.66
CA PRO A 62 -11.93 -13.43 5.08
C PRO A 62 -13.08 -14.12 5.82
N ALA A 63 -13.94 -14.82 5.08
CA ALA A 63 -15.05 -15.56 5.67
C ALA A 63 -14.53 -16.69 6.58
N PRO A 64 -15.21 -16.98 7.71
CA PRO A 64 -14.83 -18.08 8.58
C PRO A 64 -14.97 -19.42 7.83
N VAL A 65 -13.89 -20.19 7.79
CA VAL A 65 -13.87 -21.55 7.25
C VAL A 65 -14.15 -22.51 8.40
N TYR A 66 -15.30 -23.18 8.36
CA TYR A 66 -15.60 -24.29 9.27
C TYR A 66 -15.05 -25.57 8.65
N VAL A 67 -14.04 -26.15 9.29
CA VAL A 67 -13.53 -27.47 8.92
C VAL A 67 -14.35 -28.49 9.70
N GLU A 68 -15.14 -29.30 9.01
CA GLU A 68 -15.72 -30.51 9.60
C GLU A 68 -14.58 -31.51 9.78
N GLU A 69 -14.05 -31.61 11.00
CA GLU A 69 -13.12 -32.69 11.33
C GLU A 69 -13.84 -34.04 11.19
N ALA A 70 -13.26 -34.94 10.39
CA ALA A 70 -13.79 -36.29 10.19
C ALA A 70 -14.04 -36.96 11.56
N PRO A 71 -15.14 -37.74 11.70
CA PRO A 71 -15.50 -38.33 12.98
C PRO A 71 -14.45 -39.34 13.44
N CYS A 72 -13.51 -38.88 14.26
CA CYS A 72 -12.50 -39.75 14.86
C CYS A 72 -13.05 -40.37 16.14
N ARG A 73 -12.92 -41.69 16.28
CA ARG A 73 -13.31 -42.44 17.49
C ARG A 73 -12.11 -43.05 18.19
N TRP A 74 -12.16 -43.07 19.51
CA TRP A 74 -11.16 -43.72 20.34
C TRP A 74 -11.49 -45.21 20.50
N VAL A 75 -10.61 -46.08 20.00
CA VAL A 75 -10.76 -47.53 20.07
C VAL A 75 -9.71 -48.11 21.01
N ARG A 76 -10.12 -49.08 21.85
CA ARG A 76 -9.20 -49.87 22.67
C ARG A 76 -8.82 -51.13 21.91
N GLU A 77 -7.61 -51.15 21.38
CA GLU A 77 -7.07 -52.25 20.58
C GLU A 77 -6.24 -53.19 21.45
N ARG A 78 -6.42 -54.50 21.26
CA ARG A 78 -5.56 -55.52 21.86
C ARG A 78 -4.46 -55.89 20.88
N PHE A 79 -3.20 -55.80 21.29
CA PHE A 79 -2.05 -56.12 20.46
C PHE A 79 -1.04 -57.00 21.21
N TRP A 80 -0.24 -57.74 20.45
CA TRP A 80 0.85 -58.56 20.98
C TRP A 80 2.16 -57.77 20.90
N ASP A 81 2.87 -57.62 22.01
CA ASP A 81 4.11 -56.83 22.08
C ASP A 81 5.40 -57.67 22.02
N GLY A 82 5.27 -58.98 21.81
CA GLY A 82 6.39 -59.94 21.84
C GLY A 82 6.57 -60.64 23.19
N TYR A 83 6.07 -60.07 24.30
CA TYR A 83 6.16 -60.64 25.65
C TYR A 83 4.79 -61.03 26.22
N GLY A 84 3.71 -60.42 25.73
CA GLY A 84 2.34 -60.74 26.14
C GLY A 84 1.28 -59.96 25.39
N TRP A 85 0.02 -60.20 25.77
CA TRP A 85 -1.11 -59.42 25.29
C TRP A 85 -1.21 -58.10 26.06
N ARG A 86 -1.25 -56.99 25.34
CA ARG A 86 -1.43 -55.64 25.90
C ARG A 86 -2.59 -54.91 25.22
N PHE A 87 -3.07 -53.85 25.86
CA PHE A 87 -4.09 -52.97 25.31
C PHE A 87 -3.50 -51.58 25.09
N ARG A 88 -3.85 -50.96 23.95
CA ARG A 88 -3.57 -49.55 23.68
C ARG A 88 -4.83 -48.82 23.27
N ARG A 89 -4.86 -47.51 23.52
CA ARG A 89 -5.92 -46.63 23.04
C ARG A 89 -5.40 -45.93 21.78
N ILE A 90 -6.08 -46.13 20.66
CA ILE A 90 -5.76 -45.50 19.38
C ILE A 90 -6.93 -44.65 18.91
N GLN A 91 -6.62 -43.57 18.19
CA GLN A 91 -7.62 -42.76 17.51
C GLN A 91 -7.76 -43.31 16.08
N VAL A 92 -8.98 -43.66 15.70
CA VAL A 92 -9.32 -44.12 14.35
C VAL A 92 -10.24 -43.08 13.75
N CYS A 93 -9.81 -42.48 12.65
CA CYS A 93 -10.63 -41.60 11.83
C CYS A 93 -11.06 -42.40 10.60
N ASP A 94 -12.36 -42.40 10.30
CA ASP A 94 -12.93 -43.09 9.13
C ASP A 94 -12.72 -42.29 7.83
#